data_AF-A0A2G4G5T5-F1
#
_entry.id   AF-A0A2G4G5T5-F1
#
_cell.length_a   1.000
_cell.length_b   1.000
_cell.length_c   1.000
_cell.angle_alpha   90.00
_cell.angle_beta   90.00
_cell.angle_gamma   90.00
#
_symmetry.space_group_name_H-M   'P 1'
#
loop_
_entity.id
_entity.type
_entity.pdbx_description
1 polymer ?
#
loop_
_entity_poly.entity_id
_entity_poly.type
_entity_poly.pdbx_seq_one_letter_code
_entity_poly.pdbx_strand_id
1 'polypeptide(L)'
;MSKHTPLKIFSLLVGPILFAQATPVKTANSDTANAPSSSNASLPTTVAPGPAIAREDLTPEQKEKMKEVDRMRVEKALIDAQLALQEAKRMEEIAPLNSEAMKLSAERSLRLAKASAEASALEEERTKLERQSALELARSNARLIEKNNKIRELEADAKQLQLEASNTVTRLTNEINRFQKEDEARKIAANVKPKYLKDPYVDGVLYITDRRITFNGAVTDQLADYICQRINFYNNQSSEFPIFIVVDNSPGGSVSAGYLIQKAMTASKAPVYVVVKGFAASMTAVIATCAEKSFCYPNTIILHHQVSNSVRGNMTVLKEQIEFTKLWFERMATPVAKKMGISLDDFVKKMYENDSTGDWQAFGEKAKELKWIDVVVDRIEETAVLDMLAPVPTPTATLPKSAQSEYSGVSIKADASGRPYYELPSLSNPFDAWWIYDPHGLYRAR
;
A
#
# COMPACT_ATOMS: atom_id res chain seq x y z
N MET A 1 2.08 34.67 34.98
CA MET A 1 0.68 34.25 34.71
C MET A 1 0.78 33.28 33.52
N SER A 2 0.49 31.98 33.55
CA SER A 2 -0.51 31.22 34.29
C SER A 2 -0.07 29.74 34.44
N LYS A 3 0.10 29.33 35.70
CA LYS A 3 -0.28 28.06 36.36
C LYS A 3 -0.28 26.73 35.58
N HIS A 4 0.75 25.93 35.83
CA HIS A 4 0.74 24.46 35.86
C HIS A 4 0.13 23.93 37.17
N THR A 5 -0.64 22.84 37.12
CA THR A 5 -0.81 21.90 38.25
C THR A 5 -1.00 20.47 37.73
N PRO A 6 -0.30 19.45 38.25
CA PRO A 6 -0.45 18.04 37.87
C PRO A 6 -1.32 17.26 38.87
N LEU A 7 -2.00 16.19 38.43
CA LEU A 7 -2.72 15.28 39.33
C LEU A 7 -2.00 13.94 39.46
N LYS A 8 -1.82 13.52 40.71
CA LYS A 8 -1.07 12.36 41.20
C LYS A 8 -1.84 11.06 40.98
N ILE A 9 -1.11 10.02 40.57
CA ILE A 9 -1.56 8.61 40.54
C ILE A 9 -1.27 8.00 41.91
N PHE A 10 -2.29 7.40 42.54
CA PHE A 10 -2.15 6.58 43.74
C PHE A 10 -2.36 5.11 43.36
N SER A 11 -1.36 4.29 43.67
CA SER A 11 -1.37 2.83 43.56
C SER A 11 -2.14 2.21 44.73
N LEU A 12 -2.92 1.14 44.48
CA LEU A 12 -3.17 0.12 45.49
C LEU A 12 -3.15 -1.28 44.88
N LEU A 13 -2.27 -2.10 45.45
CA LEU A 13 -2.11 -3.54 45.26
C LEU A 13 -3.39 -4.30 45.62
N VAL A 14 -3.69 -5.38 44.86
CA VAL A 14 -4.23 -6.63 45.44
C VAL A 14 -3.63 -7.81 44.67
N GLY A 15 -3.02 -8.75 45.41
CA GLY A 15 -2.43 -9.99 44.93
C GLY A 15 -3.43 -11.14 44.71
N PRO A 16 -2.94 -12.33 44.31
CA PRO A 16 -3.71 -13.32 43.55
C PRO A 16 -4.21 -14.49 44.40
N ILE A 17 -5.34 -15.13 44.03
CA ILE A 17 -5.67 -16.50 44.49
C ILE A 17 -6.29 -17.34 43.36
N LEU A 18 -5.48 -18.33 42.97
CA LEU A 18 -5.70 -19.72 42.54
C LEU A 18 -6.99 -20.17 41.82
N PHE A 19 -6.70 -20.85 40.69
CA PHE A 19 -7.45 -21.93 40.02
C PHE A 19 -7.76 -23.14 40.92
N ALA A 20 -8.93 -23.76 40.72
CA ALA A 20 -9.13 -25.22 40.64
C ALA A 20 -10.55 -25.52 40.10
N GLN A 21 -10.66 -25.90 38.83
CA GLN A 21 -10.94 -27.28 38.36
C GLN A 21 -12.38 -27.77 38.57
N ALA A 22 -13.14 -27.80 37.47
CA ALA A 22 -14.31 -28.65 37.32
C ALA A 22 -14.29 -29.30 35.93
N THR A 23 -14.14 -30.62 35.90
CA THR A 23 -14.50 -31.55 34.81
C THR A 23 -14.66 -32.96 35.43
N PRO A 24 -15.35 -33.95 34.81
CA PRO A 24 -16.42 -33.88 33.80
C PRO A 24 -17.61 -34.85 34.06
N VAL A 25 -18.74 -34.55 33.39
CA VAL A 25 -19.66 -35.42 32.60
C VAL A 25 -19.86 -36.92 32.96
N LYS A 26 -21.14 -37.35 33.12
CA LYS A 26 -21.84 -38.43 32.34
C LYS A 26 -23.23 -38.75 32.91
N THR A 27 -24.31 -38.42 32.18
CA THR A 27 -25.18 -39.30 31.33
C THR A 27 -25.97 -40.40 32.05
N ALA A 28 -27.30 -40.32 31.95
CA ALA A 28 -28.19 -41.27 31.25
C ALA A 28 -29.46 -41.71 32.03
N ASN A 29 -30.59 -41.53 31.33
CA ASN A 29 -31.77 -42.40 31.19
C ASN A 29 -32.73 -42.72 32.35
N SER A 30 -33.97 -42.19 32.17
CA SER A 30 -35.27 -42.88 32.05
C SER A 30 -35.60 -44.11 32.92
N ASP A 31 -36.72 -44.03 33.65
CA ASP A 31 -37.94 -44.85 33.45
C ASP A 31 -38.81 -44.85 34.73
N THR A 32 -40.01 -44.25 34.69
CA THR A 32 -41.36 -44.89 34.65
C THR A 32 -42.06 -45.08 36.01
N ALA A 33 -43.31 -44.59 36.02
CA ALA A 33 -44.55 -45.13 36.62
C ALA A 33 -44.57 -45.66 38.07
N ASN A 34 -45.53 -45.16 38.87
CA ASN A 34 -46.71 -45.94 39.28
C ASN A 34 -47.66 -45.15 40.21
N ALA A 35 -48.96 -45.17 39.86
CA ALA A 35 -50.09 -45.25 40.80
C ALA A 35 -50.45 -46.76 40.95
N PRO A 36 -51.46 -47.24 41.72
CA PRO A 36 -52.55 -46.55 42.46
C PRO A 36 -52.95 -47.22 43.82
N SER A 37 -54.03 -46.74 44.45
CA SER A 37 -55.25 -47.52 44.84
C SER A 37 -55.90 -47.18 46.20
N SER A 38 -57.22 -47.38 46.19
CA SER A 38 -58.33 -47.12 47.12
C SER A 38 -58.50 -48.09 48.30
N SER A 39 -59.21 -47.69 49.36
CA SER A 39 -60.62 -48.09 49.66
C SER A 39 -61.00 -48.16 51.16
N ASN A 40 -62.20 -47.62 51.44
CA ASN A 40 -63.32 -48.11 52.28
C ASN A 40 -63.35 -48.21 53.83
N ALA A 41 -64.58 -47.86 54.30
CA ALA A 41 -65.39 -48.38 55.44
C ALA A 41 -65.20 -47.71 56.82
N SER A 42 -66.20 -47.48 57.69
CA SER A 42 -67.53 -48.11 57.90
C SER A 42 -68.43 -47.30 58.87
N LEU A 43 -69.76 -47.50 58.77
CA LEU A 43 -70.83 -47.20 59.75
C LEU A 43 -70.83 -48.20 60.94
N PRO A 44 -71.50 -47.89 62.06
CA PRO A 44 -72.69 -48.70 62.46
C PRO A 44 -73.74 -47.88 63.27
N THR A 45 -74.84 -48.41 63.85
CA THR A 45 -75.97 -49.27 63.46
C THR A 45 -76.98 -49.12 64.63
N THR A 46 -78.28 -49.11 64.32
CA THR A 46 -79.46 -48.98 65.20
C THR A 46 -79.65 -50.12 66.22
N VAL A 47 -80.23 -49.84 67.40
CA VAL A 47 -81.04 -50.80 68.19
C VAL A 47 -82.16 -50.08 68.99
N ALA A 48 -83.40 -50.54 68.83
CA ALA A 48 -84.53 -50.49 69.78
C ALA A 48 -84.91 -51.95 70.11
N PRO A 49 -85.55 -52.36 71.24
CA PRO A 49 -86.99 -52.08 71.49
C PRO A 49 -87.54 -52.19 72.96
N GLY A 50 -88.75 -51.63 73.19
CA GLY A 50 -89.85 -52.11 74.08
C GLY A 50 -89.69 -52.12 75.63
N PRO A 51 -90.78 -52.19 76.45
CA PRO A 51 -92.20 -52.40 76.13
C PRO A 51 -93.17 -51.30 76.65
N ALA A 52 -94.45 -51.41 76.27
CA ALA A 52 -95.60 -50.69 76.83
C ALA A 52 -96.28 -51.51 77.95
N ILE A 53 -97.38 -50.97 78.54
CA ILE A 53 -98.39 -51.60 79.45
C ILE A 53 -98.11 -51.30 80.95
N ALA A 54 -99.04 -50.98 81.87
CA ALA A 54 -100.51 -51.00 81.94
C ALA A 54 -101.03 -49.96 82.96
N ARG A 55 -102.31 -49.61 82.78
CA ARG A 55 -103.22 -49.14 83.84
C ARG A 55 -103.37 -50.24 84.88
N GLU A 56 -103.40 -49.90 86.17
CA GLU A 56 -104.43 -50.31 87.13
C GLU A 56 -103.99 -50.03 88.58
N ASP A 57 -104.95 -49.45 89.29
CA ASP A 57 -105.16 -49.49 90.74
C ASP A 57 -104.05 -49.06 91.67
N LEU A 58 -104.02 -47.77 92.02
CA LEU A 58 -103.28 -47.31 93.18
C LEU A 58 -103.85 -45.94 93.64
N THR A 59 -104.41 -45.99 94.86
CA THR A 59 -105.05 -45.05 95.82
C THR A 59 -105.29 -43.54 95.50
N PRO A 60 -106.26 -42.86 96.17
CA PRO A 60 -106.66 -41.46 95.90
C PRO A 60 -105.52 -40.42 95.92
N GLU A 61 -104.40 -40.68 96.59
CA GLU A 61 -103.20 -39.81 96.61
C GLU A 61 -102.32 -39.92 95.33
N GLN A 62 -102.47 -40.97 94.53
CA GLN A 62 -101.67 -41.18 93.31
C GLN A 62 -102.31 -40.57 92.05
N LYS A 63 -103.60 -40.19 92.11
CA LYS A 63 -104.29 -39.43 91.05
C LYS A 63 -103.84 -37.96 90.98
N GLU A 64 -103.36 -37.37 92.08
CA GLU A 64 -102.75 -36.02 92.05
C GLU A 64 -101.30 -36.08 91.54
N LYS A 65 -100.51 -37.04 92.00
CA LYS A 65 -99.13 -37.25 91.50
C LYS A 65 -99.07 -37.64 90.02
N MET A 66 -100.07 -38.37 89.49
CA MET A 66 -100.11 -38.67 88.06
C MET A 66 -100.53 -37.46 87.21
N LYS A 67 -101.37 -36.56 87.75
CA LYS A 67 -101.65 -35.24 87.14
C LYS A 67 -100.39 -34.37 87.11
N GLU A 68 -99.54 -34.49 88.12
CA GLU A 68 -98.25 -33.81 88.21
C GLU A 68 -97.20 -34.45 87.28
N VAL A 69 -97.17 -35.77 87.12
CA VAL A 69 -96.29 -36.49 86.18
C VAL A 69 -96.70 -36.26 84.72
N ASP A 70 -98.00 -36.21 84.41
CA ASP A 70 -98.49 -35.84 83.07
C ASP A 70 -98.22 -34.35 82.78
N ARG A 71 -98.33 -33.47 83.78
CA ARG A 71 -97.90 -32.06 83.67
C ARG A 71 -96.41 -31.96 83.39
N MET A 72 -95.56 -32.71 84.11
CA MET A 72 -94.11 -32.75 83.87
C MET A 72 -93.73 -33.42 82.54
N ARG A 73 -94.51 -34.39 82.02
CA ARG A 73 -94.29 -34.97 80.69
C ARG A 73 -94.62 -33.97 79.58
N VAL A 74 -95.70 -33.22 79.73
CA VAL A 74 -96.05 -32.13 78.80
C VAL A 74 -94.99 -31.04 78.87
N GLU A 75 -94.50 -30.70 80.06
CA GLU A 75 -93.43 -29.72 80.27
C GLU A 75 -92.09 -30.18 79.67
N LYS A 76 -91.72 -31.46 79.84
CA LYS A 76 -90.53 -32.06 79.22
C LYS A 76 -90.62 -32.11 77.70
N ALA A 77 -91.76 -32.52 77.14
CA ALA A 77 -91.97 -32.51 75.69
C ALA A 77 -91.91 -31.09 75.11
N LEU A 78 -92.35 -30.09 75.88
CA LEU A 78 -92.27 -28.68 75.51
C LEU A 78 -90.82 -28.17 75.56
N ILE A 79 -90.02 -28.61 76.55
CA ILE A 79 -88.58 -28.32 76.65
C ILE A 79 -87.81 -28.99 75.51
N ASP A 80 -88.07 -30.27 75.20
CA ASP A 80 -87.40 -31.00 74.11
C ASP A 80 -87.75 -30.39 72.73
N ALA A 81 -89.00 -29.96 72.54
CA ALA A 81 -89.41 -29.23 71.34
C ALA A 81 -88.76 -27.84 71.26
N GLN A 82 -88.59 -27.13 72.39
CA GLN A 82 -87.86 -25.88 72.43
C GLN A 82 -86.36 -26.06 72.13
N LEU A 83 -85.74 -27.14 72.61
CA LEU A 83 -84.34 -27.46 72.34
C LEU A 83 -84.12 -27.80 70.87
N ALA A 84 -84.97 -28.64 70.27
CA ALA A 84 -84.91 -28.97 68.85
C ALA A 84 -85.16 -27.74 67.96
N LEU A 85 -86.09 -26.85 68.37
CA LEU A 85 -86.31 -25.57 67.71
C LEU A 85 -85.08 -24.66 67.83
N GLN A 86 -84.41 -24.65 68.99
CA GLN A 86 -83.21 -23.86 69.22
C GLN A 86 -82.02 -24.39 68.41
N GLU A 87 -81.87 -25.71 68.29
CA GLU A 87 -80.86 -26.34 67.44
C GLU A 87 -81.12 -26.11 65.95
N ALA A 88 -82.37 -26.26 65.49
CA ALA A 88 -82.76 -25.95 64.12
C ALA A 88 -82.52 -24.46 63.79
N LYS A 89 -82.89 -23.54 64.70
CA LYS A 89 -82.59 -22.11 64.57
C LYS A 89 -81.08 -21.83 64.56
N ARG A 90 -80.30 -22.50 65.40
CA ARG A 90 -78.84 -22.37 65.42
C ARG A 90 -78.20 -22.91 64.13
N MET A 91 -78.72 -24.00 63.58
CA MET A 91 -78.27 -24.53 62.27
C MET A 91 -78.68 -23.62 61.12
N GLU A 92 -79.88 -23.03 61.17
CA GLU A 92 -80.36 -22.04 60.20
C GLU A 92 -79.53 -20.74 60.26
N GLU A 93 -79.07 -20.33 61.45
CA GLU A 93 -78.14 -19.21 61.63
C GLU A 93 -76.70 -19.54 61.18
N ILE A 94 -76.24 -20.78 61.34
CA ILE A 94 -74.87 -21.21 61.00
C ILE A 94 -74.73 -21.57 59.51
N ALA A 95 -75.77 -22.06 58.85
CA ALA A 95 -75.76 -22.41 57.43
C ALA A 95 -75.31 -21.24 56.49
N PRO A 96 -75.85 -20.01 56.60
CA PRO A 96 -75.39 -18.88 55.79
C PRO A 96 -73.93 -18.51 56.13
N LEU A 97 -73.55 -18.55 57.41
CA LEU A 97 -72.17 -18.28 57.85
C LEU A 97 -71.17 -19.30 57.29
N ASN A 98 -71.52 -20.58 57.24
CA ASN A 98 -70.69 -21.62 56.63
C ASN A 98 -70.57 -21.45 55.11
N SER A 99 -71.65 -21.05 54.44
CA SER A 99 -71.62 -20.76 53.00
C SER A 99 -70.74 -19.54 52.69
N GLU A 100 -70.78 -18.53 53.56
CA GLU A 100 -69.95 -17.34 53.47
C GLU A 100 -68.48 -17.65 53.76
N ALA A 101 -68.18 -18.46 54.78
CA ALA A 101 -66.84 -18.94 55.08
C ALA A 101 -66.24 -19.76 53.91
N MET A 102 -67.05 -20.62 53.26
CA MET A 102 -66.62 -21.35 52.06
C MET A 102 -66.35 -20.40 50.89
N LYS A 103 -67.22 -19.43 50.65
CA LYS A 103 -67.04 -18.42 49.59
C LYS A 103 -65.77 -17.59 49.81
N LEU A 104 -65.56 -17.10 51.04
CA LEU A 104 -64.35 -16.37 51.43
C LEU A 104 -63.08 -17.24 51.31
N SER A 105 -63.17 -18.54 51.64
CA SER A 105 -62.05 -19.47 51.48
C SER A 105 -61.69 -19.69 49.99
N ALA A 106 -62.69 -19.83 49.12
CA ALA A 106 -62.50 -19.98 47.68
C ALA A 106 -61.98 -18.68 47.02
N GLU A 107 -62.47 -17.53 47.50
CA GLU A 107 -61.97 -16.22 47.07
C GLU A 107 -60.51 -16.02 47.49
N ARG A 108 -60.15 -16.42 48.71
CA ARG A 108 -58.76 -16.42 49.19
C ARG A 108 -57.87 -17.36 48.36
N SER A 109 -58.33 -18.57 48.06
CA SER A 109 -57.54 -19.51 47.24
C SER A 109 -57.37 -19.01 45.80
N LEU A 110 -58.40 -18.41 45.21
CA LEU A 110 -58.31 -17.80 43.89
C LEU A 110 -57.34 -16.61 43.89
N ARG A 111 -57.38 -15.77 44.92
CA ARG A 111 -56.46 -14.63 45.08
C ARG A 111 -55.02 -15.10 45.24
N LEU A 112 -54.77 -16.17 45.99
CA LEU A 112 -53.45 -16.78 46.13
C LEU A 112 -52.97 -17.40 44.81
N ALA A 113 -53.84 -18.10 44.08
CA ALA A 113 -53.51 -18.67 42.78
C ALA A 113 -53.17 -17.58 41.75
N LYS A 114 -53.95 -16.48 41.71
CA LYS A 114 -53.65 -15.31 40.86
C LYS A 114 -52.33 -14.65 41.24
N ALA A 115 -52.10 -14.39 42.52
CA ALA A 115 -50.84 -13.80 42.99
C ALA A 115 -49.63 -14.71 42.69
N SER A 116 -49.80 -16.04 42.79
CA SER A 116 -48.75 -17.01 42.43
C SER A 116 -48.47 -17.03 40.91
N ALA A 117 -49.51 -16.93 40.08
CA ALA A 117 -49.36 -16.86 38.62
C ALA A 117 -48.69 -15.55 38.18
N GLU A 118 -49.11 -14.42 38.77
CA GLU A 118 -48.48 -13.11 38.56
C GLU A 118 -47.01 -13.10 39.00
N ALA A 119 -46.69 -13.70 40.15
CA ALA A 119 -45.31 -13.85 40.60
C ALA A 119 -44.46 -14.71 39.66
N SER A 120 -45.02 -15.82 39.13
CA SER A 120 -44.33 -16.66 38.14
C SER A 120 -44.07 -15.92 36.84
N ALA A 121 -45.04 -15.15 36.34
CA ALA A 121 -44.89 -14.36 35.13
C ALA A 121 -43.85 -13.24 35.29
N LEU A 122 -43.82 -12.57 36.44
CA LEU A 122 -42.81 -11.56 36.76
C LEU A 122 -41.40 -12.16 36.88
N GLU A 123 -41.27 -13.36 37.45
CA GLU A 123 -39.97 -14.05 37.52
C GLU A 123 -39.49 -14.51 36.12
N GLU A 124 -40.39 -14.92 35.24
CA GLU A 124 -40.07 -15.19 33.83
C GLU A 124 -39.61 -13.92 33.09
N GLU A 125 -40.27 -12.78 33.29
CA GLU A 125 -39.82 -11.50 32.71
C GLU A 125 -38.47 -11.07 33.28
N ARG A 126 -38.26 -11.21 34.59
CA ARG A 126 -36.99 -10.90 35.25
C ARG A 126 -35.86 -11.74 34.69
N THR A 127 -36.03 -13.06 34.59
CA THR A 127 -35.01 -13.96 34.04
C THR A 127 -34.74 -13.69 32.56
N LYS A 128 -35.76 -13.28 31.79
CA LYS A 128 -35.59 -12.83 30.40
C LYS A 128 -34.76 -11.55 30.31
N LEU A 129 -35.03 -10.56 31.15
CA LEU A 129 -34.28 -9.30 31.22
C LEU A 129 -32.83 -9.54 31.67
N GLU A 130 -32.59 -10.42 32.65
CA GLU A 130 -31.24 -10.80 33.09
C GLU A 130 -30.44 -11.46 31.97
N ARG A 131 -31.06 -12.36 31.18
CA ARG A 131 -30.41 -12.95 30.00
C ARG A 131 -30.09 -11.92 28.91
N GLN A 132 -31.00 -10.96 28.68
CA GLN A 132 -30.77 -9.87 27.71
C GLN A 132 -29.59 -8.98 28.15
N SER A 133 -29.54 -8.61 29.43
CA SER A 133 -28.43 -7.84 29.99
C SER A 133 -27.10 -8.59 29.90
N ALA A 134 -27.09 -9.89 30.23
CA ALA A 134 -25.89 -10.72 30.11
C ALA A 134 -25.40 -10.84 28.66
N LEU A 135 -26.32 -10.98 27.69
CA LEU A 135 -25.98 -11.03 26.27
C LEU A 135 -25.41 -9.69 25.77
N GLU A 136 -25.98 -8.58 26.21
CA GLU A 136 -25.50 -7.24 25.86
C GLU A 136 -24.09 -6.98 26.44
N LEU A 137 -23.85 -7.40 27.69
CA LEU A 137 -22.52 -7.34 28.32
C LEU A 137 -21.50 -8.23 27.58
N ALA A 138 -21.89 -9.43 27.17
CA ALA A 138 -21.02 -10.30 26.37
C ALA A 138 -20.68 -9.66 25.01
N ARG A 139 -21.67 -9.03 24.35
CA ARG A 139 -21.47 -8.32 23.08
C ARG A 139 -20.57 -7.09 23.24
N SER A 140 -20.74 -6.31 24.30
CA SER A 140 -19.89 -5.13 24.56
C SER A 140 -18.44 -5.54 24.84
N ASN A 141 -18.24 -6.60 25.63
CA ASN A 141 -16.91 -7.17 25.89
C ASN A 141 -16.26 -7.73 24.62
N ALA A 142 -17.00 -8.43 23.76
CA ALA A 142 -16.48 -8.92 22.48
C ALA A 142 -16.04 -7.76 21.56
N ARG A 143 -16.83 -6.68 21.47
CA ARG A 143 -16.45 -5.47 20.73
C ARG A 143 -15.20 -4.79 21.30
N LEU A 144 -15.05 -4.79 22.63
CA LEU A 144 -13.87 -4.23 23.28
C LEU A 144 -12.61 -5.05 22.93
N ILE A 145 -12.72 -6.37 22.96
CA ILE A 145 -11.63 -7.27 22.58
C ILE A 145 -11.23 -7.07 21.12
N GLU A 146 -12.21 -6.98 20.21
CA GLU A 146 -11.96 -6.71 18.79
C GLU A 146 -11.24 -5.37 18.60
N LYS A 147 -11.71 -4.29 19.24
CA LYS A 147 -11.05 -2.98 19.20
C LYS A 147 -9.63 -3.03 19.77
N ASN A 148 -9.43 -3.72 20.89
CA ASN A 148 -8.11 -3.88 21.51
C ASN A 148 -7.15 -4.67 20.62
N ASN A 149 -7.63 -5.71 19.94
CA ASN A 149 -6.82 -6.44 18.97
C ASN A 149 -6.45 -5.55 17.78
N LYS A 150 -7.38 -4.72 17.28
CA LYS A 150 -7.08 -3.78 16.19
C LYS A 150 -6.09 -2.71 16.61
N ILE A 151 -6.16 -2.21 17.84
CA ILE A 151 -5.16 -1.29 18.39
C ILE A 151 -3.78 -1.93 18.40
N ARG A 152 -3.64 -3.18 18.87
CA ARG A 152 -2.35 -3.89 18.86
C ARG A 152 -1.80 -4.10 17.45
N GLU A 153 -2.66 -4.40 16.48
CA GLU A 153 -2.27 -4.53 15.08
C GLU A 153 -1.72 -3.20 14.53
N LEU A 154 -2.46 -2.10 14.73
CA LEU A 154 -2.03 -0.76 14.32
C LEU A 154 -0.73 -0.31 15.01
N GLU A 155 -0.53 -0.68 16.29
CA GLU A 155 0.72 -0.41 17.00
C GLU A 155 1.91 -1.20 16.44
N ALA A 156 1.68 -2.44 15.97
CA ALA A 156 2.71 -3.24 15.31
C ALA A 156 3.09 -2.66 13.95
N ASP A 157 2.10 -2.27 13.13
CA ASP A 157 2.31 -1.61 11.83
C ASP A 157 3.06 -0.29 11.99
N ALA A 158 2.69 0.53 12.98
CA ALA A 158 3.38 1.78 13.29
C ALA A 158 4.86 1.57 13.65
N LYS A 159 5.18 0.52 14.42
CA LYS A 159 6.57 0.16 14.75
C LYS A 159 7.35 -0.31 13.53
N GLN A 160 6.73 -1.08 12.63
CA GLN A 160 7.36 -1.52 11.39
C GLN A 160 7.69 -0.32 10.49
N LEU A 161 6.71 0.56 10.26
CA LEU A 161 6.92 1.78 9.48
C LEU A 161 8.01 2.68 10.08
N GLN A 162 8.09 2.76 11.41
CA GLN A 162 9.15 3.52 12.09
C GLN A 162 10.54 2.90 11.88
N LEU A 163 10.64 1.57 11.86
CA LEU A 163 11.89 0.87 11.58
C LEU A 163 12.33 1.08 10.11
N GLU A 164 11.40 0.98 9.16
CA GLU A 164 11.66 1.25 7.74
C GLU A 164 12.09 2.70 7.52
N ALA A 165 11.44 3.66 8.18
CA ALA A 165 11.85 5.07 8.19
C ALA A 165 13.26 5.24 8.76
N SER A 166 13.61 4.55 9.85
CA SER A 166 14.96 4.61 10.43
C SER A 166 16.03 4.04 9.49
N ASN A 167 15.73 2.92 8.83
CA ASN A 167 16.63 2.31 7.84
C ASN A 167 16.85 3.22 6.63
N THR A 168 15.79 3.86 6.13
CA THR A 168 15.88 4.79 5.01
C THR A 168 16.65 6.05 5.39
N VAL A 169 16.41 6.62 6.58
CA VAL A 169 17.21 7.73 7.11
C VAL A 169 18.69 7.34 7.19
N THR A 170 19.01 6.18 7.74
CA THR A 170 20.40 5.69 7.84
C THR A 170 21.06 5.53 6.47
N ARG A 171 20.35 4.97 5.49
CA ARG A 171 20.83 4.87 4.10
C ARG A 171 21.11 6.24 3.51
N LEU A 172 20.19 7.19 3.65
CA LEU A 172 20.34 8.55 3.16
C LEU A 172 21.50 9.27 3.85
N THR A 173 21.68 9.09 5.17
CA THR A 173 22.83 9.63 5.90
C THR A 173 24.15 9.08 5.37
N ASN A 174 24.24 7.78 5.07
CA ASN A 174 25.43 7.18 4.46
C ASN A 174 25.71 7.74 3.06
N GLU A 175 24.66 7.95 2.25
CA GLU A 175 24.78 8.61 0.94
C GLU A 175 25.26 10.06 1.08
N ILE A 176 24.70 10.84 2.02
CA ILE A 176 25.13 12.21 2.31
C ILE A 176 26.60 12.25 2.71
N ASN A 177 27.04 11.36 3.62
CA ASN A 177 28.43 11.26 4.04
C ASN A 177 29.36 10.90 2.88
N ARG A 178 28.92 10.03 1.97
CA ARG A 178 29.67 9.72 0.74
C ARG A 178 29.80 10.97 -0.14
N PHE A 179 28.70 11.67 -0.39
CA PHE A 179 28.71 12.90 -1.19
C PHE A 179 29.58 13.99 -0.57
N GLN A 180 29.59 14.14 0.75
CA GLN A 180 30.45 15.08 1.46
C GLN A 180 31.93 14.73 1.32
N LYS A 181 32.30 13.46 1.47
CA LYS A 181 33.69 13.01 1.24
C LYS A 181 34.13 13.19 -0.22
N GLU A 182 33.22 12.93 -1.17
CA GLU A 182 33.46 13.21 -2.59
C GLU A 182 33.60 14.71 -2.87
N ASP A 183 32.86 15.57 -2.16
CA ASP A 183 32.96 17.03 -2.25
C ASP A 183 34.28 17.55 -1.65
N GLU A 184 34.70 17.02 -0.50
CA GLU A 184 36.01 17.33 0.10
C GLU A 184 37.18 16.87 -0.78
N ALA A 185 37.11 15.64 -1.33
CA ALA A 185 38.08 15.15 -2.30
C ALA A 185 38.12 16.01 -3.57
N ARG A 186 36.96 16.50 -4.04
CA ARG A 186 36.87 17.45 -5.15
C ARG A 186 37.49 18.81 -4.82
N LYS A 187 37.28 19.35 -3.61
CA LYS A 187 37.91 20.61 -3.17
C LYS A 187 39.43 20.50 -3.07
N ILE A 188 39.95 19.33 -2.67
CA ILE A 188 41.39 19.07 -2.67
C ILE A 188 41.91 19.00 -4.13
N ALA A 189 41.17 18.34 -5.03
CA ALA A 189 41.48 18.29 -6.45
C ALA A 189 41.40 19.68 -7.14
N ALA A 190 40.56 20.58 -6.62
CA ALA A 190 40.38 21.93 -7.15
C ALA A 190 41.65 22.80 -7.09
N ASN A 191 42.60 22.48 -6.19
CA ASN A 191 43.88 23.17 -6.09
C ASN A 191 44.95 22.66 -7.07
N VAL A 192 44.65 21.63 -7.86
CA VAL A 192 45.57 21.11 -8.88
C VAL A 192 45.42 21.95 -10.15
N LYS A 193 46.46 22.68 -10.54
CA LYS A 193 46.46 23.48 -11.77
C LYS A 193 46.26 22.57 -13.01
N PRO A 194 45.44 22.96 -13.99
CA PRO A 194 45.24 22.18 -15.20
C PRO A 194 46.55 21.96 -15.95
N LYS A 195 46.77 20.74 -16.46
CA LYS A 195 47.98 20.37 -17.20
C LYS A 195 47.71 20.48 -18.71
N TYR A 196 48.10 21.60 -19.30
CA TYR A 196 47.94 21.82 -20.74
C TYR A 196 49.03 21.11 -21.54
N LEU A 197 48.65 20.06 -22.26
CA LEU A 197 49.54 19.27 -23.11
C LEU A 197 49.15 19.41 -24.58
N LYS A 198 50.16 19.56 -25.46
CA LYS A 198 49.95 19.54 -26.92
C LYS A 198 49.61 18.14 -27.42
N ASP A 199 50.33 17.14 -26.92
CA ASP A 199 49.94 15.74 -27.05
C ASP A 199 49.40 15.24 -25.69
N PRO A 200 48.08 15.13 -25.54
CA PRO A 200 47.47 14.84 -24.25
C PRO A 200 47.51 13.36 -23.86
N TYR A 201 47.97 12.48 -24.74
CA TYR A 201 48.08 11.05 -24.47
C TYR A 201 49.52 10.68 -24.14
N VAL A 202 49.79 10.39 -22.86
CA VAL A 202 51.14 10.12 -22.34
C VAL A 202 51.08 8.88 -21.45
N ASP A 203 51.94 7.90 -21.70
CA ASP A 203 52.10 6.67 -20.92
C ASP A 203 50.78 5.91 -20.65
N GLY A 204 49.89 5.85 -21.65
CA GLY A 204 48.59 5.16 -21.53
C GLY A 204 47.49 5.99 -20.85
N VAL A 205 47.79 7.22 -20.43
CA VAL A 205 46.84 8.12 -19.77
C VAL A 205 46.51 9.30 -20.68
N LEU A 206 45.22 9.55 -20.88
CA LEU A 206 44.73 10.74 -21.58
C LEU A 206 44.41 11.85 -20.59
N TYR A 207 45.09 12.99 -20.72
CA TYR A 207 44.85 14.18 -19.92
C TYR A 207 43.87 15.12 -20.63
N ILE A 208 42.70 15.34 -20.04
CA ILE A 208 41.70 16.29 -20.55
C ILE A 208 41.79 17.56 -19.70
N THR A 209 41.91 18.70 -20.36
CA THR A 209 41.95 20.02 -19.70
C THR A 209 40.55 20.63 -19.59
N ASP A 210 40.48 21.81 -18.99
CA ASP A 210 39.28 22.66 -18.98
C ASP A 210 38.80 23.05 -20.38
N ARG A 211 39.59 22.82 -21.45
CA ARG A 211 39.21 22.97 -22.86
C ARG A 211 38.31 21.81 -23.35
N ARG A 212 37.38 21.40 -22.48
CA ARG A 212 36.41 20.33 -22.68
C ARG A 212 35.09 20.89 -23.17
N ILE A 213 34.43 20.16 -24.07
CA ILE A 213 33.06 20.40 -24.54
C ILE A 213 32.27 19.13 -24.28
N THR A 214 31.26 19.23 -23.42
CA THR A 214 30.34 18.12 -23.16
C THR A 214 29.47 17.87 -24.40
N PHE A 215 29.39 16.62 -24.86
CA PHE A 215 28.52 16.18 -25.95
C PHE A 215 27.71 14.99 -25.46
N ASN A 216 26.43 15.18 -25.14
CA ASN A 216 25.57 14.10 -24.66
C ASN A 216 24.15 14.20 -25.23
N GLY A 217 23.50 13.06 -25.39
CA GLY A 217 22.14 12.96 -25.93
C GLY A 217 22.09 13.03 -27.47
N ALA A 218 20.90 13.28 -28.00
CA ALA A 218 20.70 13.34 -29.44
C ALA A 218 21.38 14.58 -30.03
N VAL A 219 21.90 14.44 -31.26
CA VAL A 219 22.48 15.55 -32.02
C VAL A 219 21.35 16.42 -32.55
N THR A 220 21.30 17.67 -32.09
CA THR A 220 20.32 18.67 -32.49
C THR A 220 21.02 19.96 -32.88
N ASP A 221 20.27 20.88 -33.51
CA ASP A 221 20.79 22.21 -33.85
C ASP A 221 21.31 22.96 -32.61
N GLN A 222 20.65 22.82 -31.45
CA GLN A 222 21.08 23.45 -30.22
C GLN A 222 22.40 22.86 -29.71
N LEU A 223 22.57 21.54 -29.78
CA LEU A 223 23.83 20.91 -29.39
C LEU A 223 24.97 21.32 -30.33
N ALA A 224 24.71 21.35 -31.64
CA ALA A 224 25.68 21.77 -32.63
C ALA A 224 26.10 23.22 -32.43
N ASP A 225 25.14 24.14 -32.23
CA ASP A 225 25.42 25.55 -31.95
C ASP A 225 26.26 25.73 -30.68
N TYR A 226 25.93 25.03 -29.59
CA TYR A 226 26.74 25.02 -28.37
C TYR A 226 28.18 24.56 -28.64
N ILE A 227 28.37 23.44 -29.34
CA ILE A 227 29.71 22.92 -29.65
C ILE A 227 30.50 23.92 -30.50
N CYS A 228 29.89 24.47 -31.56
CA CYS A 228 30.51 25.46 -32.42
C CYS A 228 30.93 26.72 -31.65
N GLN A 229 30.05 27.25 -30.80
CA GLN A 229 30.36 28.41 -29.95
C GLN A 229 31.51 28.11 -28.97
N ARG A 230 31.54 26.92 -28.35
CA ARG A 230 32.63 26.52 -27.45
C ARG A 230 33.97 26.36 -28.19
N ILE A 231 33.97 25.80 -29.40
CA ILE A 231 35.17 25.73 -30.24
C ILE A 231 35.70 27.15 -30.52
N ASN A 232 34.83 28.07 -30.93
CA ASN A 232 35.20 29.46 -31.19
C ASN A 232 35.73 30.16 -29.94
N PHE A 233 35.08 29.95 -28.79
CA PHE A 233 35.51 30.47 -27.50
C PHE A 233 36.94 30.03 -27.16
N TYR A 234 37.23 28.73 -27.25
CA TYR A 234 38.56 28.20 -26.95
C TYR A 234 39.62 28.64 -27.95
N ASN A 235 39.27 28.76 -29.23
CA ASN A 235 40.15 29.31 -30.27
C ASN A 235 40.54 30.77 -30.00
N ASN A 236 39.63 31.56 -29.43
CA ASN A 236 39.92 32.95 -29.05
C ASN A 236 40.81 33.06 -27.80
N GLN A 237 40.75 32.08 -26.90
CA GLN A 237 41.62 32.05 -25.72
C GLN A 237 43.04 31.60 -26.06
N SER A 238 43.18 30.52 -26.82
CA SER A 238 44.46 29.99 -27.27
C SER A 238 44.23 28.96 -28.38
N SER A 239 45.04 28.97 -29.43
CA SER A 239 45.04 27.92 -30.45
C SER A 239 46.13 26.86 -30.22
N GLU A 240 46.90 26.97 -29.14
CA GLU A 240 48.09 26.14 -28.93
C GLU A 240 47.76 24.73 -28.42
N PHE A 241 46.68 24.60 -27.64
CA PHE A 241 46.31 23.36 -26.96
C PHE A 241 45.00 22.78 -27.52
N PRO A 242 44.87 21.43 -27.54
CA PRO A 242 43.70 20.77 -28.06
C PRO A 242 42.41 21.15 -27.32
N ILE A 243 41.31 21.03 -28.06
CA ILE A 243 39.94 21.10 -27.56
C ILE A 243 39.40 19.68 -27.53
N PHE A 244 38.77 19.28 -26.43
CA PHE A 244 38.24 17.92 -26.25
C PHE A 244 36.72 17.93 -26.31
N ILE A 245 36.14 17.36 -27.37
CA ILE A 245 34.73 17.00 -27.39
C ILE A 245 34.58 15.67 -26.67
N VAL A 246 33.90 15.67 -25.52
CA VAL A 246 33.74 14.49 -24.67
C VAL A 246 32.32 13.96 -24.79
N VAL A 247 32.19 12.78 -25.37
CA VAL A 247 30.95 12.04 -25.60
C VAL A 247 30.78 11.00 -24.50
N ASP A 248 29.89 11.22 -23.54
CA ASP A 248 29.59 10.20 -22.53
C ASP A 248 28.58 9.20 -23.11
N ASN A 249 27.49 9.69 -23.72
CA ASN A 249 26.49 8.86 -24.39
C ASN A 249 25.71 9.67 -25.44
N SER A 250 25.75 9.22 -26.70
CA SER A 250 24.95 9.82 -27.78
C SER A 250 24.50 8.80 -28.84
N PRO A 251 23.19 8.75 -29.16
CA PRO A 251 22.64 7.90 -30.21
C PRO A 251 22.78 8.47 -31.63
N GLY A 252 23.39 9.64 -31.81
CA GLY A 252 23.34 10.41 -33.05
C GLY A 252 22.13 11.35 -33.11
N GLY A 253 21.72 11.77 -34.30
CA GLY A 253 20.65 12.75 -34.47
C GLY A 253 20.65 13.40 -35.84
N SER A 254 20.38 14.70 -35.88
CA SER A 254 20.32 15.50 -37.12
C SER A 254 21.62 15.39 -37.93
N VAL A 255 21.49 15.08 -39.22
CA VAL A 255 22.62 14.98 -40.14
C VAL A 255 23.25 16.35 -40.37
N SER A 256 22.43 17.38 -40.57
CA SER A 256 22.91 18.73 -40.85
C SER A 256 23.61 19.36 -39.64
N ALA A 257 23.08 19.16 -38.42
CA ALA A 257 23.71 19.58 -37.17
C ALA A 257 25.04 18.82 -36.94
N GLY A 258 25.07 17.51 -37.21
CA GLY A 258 26.30 16.74 -37.15
C GLY A 258 27.37 17.20 -38.15
N TYR A 259 26.96 17.54 -39.37
CA TYR A 259 27.84 18.11 -40.38
C TYR A 259 28.42 19.47 -39.95
N LEU A 260 27.59 20.33 -39.33
CA LEU A 260 28.04 21.61 -38.79
C LEU A 260 29.13 21.43 -37.73
N ILE A 261 28.97 20.46 -36.83
CA ILE A 261 29.99 20.09 -35.83
C ILE A 261 31.29 19.67 -36.52
N GLN A 262 31.23 18.77 -37.52
CA GLN A 262 32.43 18.34 -38.26
C GLN A 262 33.15 19.49 -38.94
N LYS A 263 32.41 20.45 -39.51
CA LYS A 263 33.01 21.62 -40.15
C LYS A 263 33.62 22.58 -39.13
N ALA A 264 33.01 22.78 -37.98
CA ALA A 264 33.61 23.54 -36.90
C ALA A 264 34.91 22.88 -36.37
N MET A 265 34.92 21.55 -36.23
CA MET A 265 36.13 20.79 -35.87
C MET A 265 37.25 21.00 -36.91
N THR A 266 36.92 20.84 -38.20
CA THR A 266 37.90 20.95 -39.29
C THR A 266 38.42 22.39 -39.47
N ALA A 267 37.58 23.39 -39.25
CA ALA A 267 37.93 24.81 -39.40
C ALA A 267 38.61 25.40 -38.14
N SER A 268 38.64 24.65 -37.04
CA SER A 268 39.25 25.09 -35.79
C SER A 268 40.76 25.33 -35.93
N LYS A 269 41.28 26.36 -35.28
CA LYS A 269 42.72 26.63 -35.24
C LYS A 269 43.44 25.71 -34.25
N ALA A 270 42.84 25.49 -33.10
CA ALA A 270 43.28 24.45 -32.16
C ALA A 270 42.85 23.07 -32.67
N PRO A 271 43.67 22.02 -32.50
CA PRO A 271 43.27 20.66 -32.83
C PRO A 271 42.06 20.24 -31.99
N VAL A 272 41.08 19.60 -32.62
CA VAL A 272 39.85 19.15 -31.93
C VAL A 272 39.83 17.63 -31.86
N TYR A 273 39.89 17.11 -30.64
CA TYR A 273 39.89 15.68 -30.36
C TYR A 273 38.53 15.23 -29.83
N VAL A 274 38.12 14.03 -30.22
CA VAL A 274 36.86 13.43 -29.75
C VAL A 274 37.18 12.28 -28.80
N VAL A 275 36.58 12.31 -27.62
CA VAL A 275 36.76 11.28 -26.59
C VAL A 275 35.41 10.65 -26.31
N VAL A 276 35.25 9.38 -26.64
CA VAL A 276 34.01 8.63 -26.39
C VAL A 276 34.19 7.75 -25.17
N LYS A 277 33.38 7.96 -24.13
CA LYS A 277 33.51 7.21 -22.87
C LYS A 277 32.53 6.04 -22.77
N GLY A 278 31.28 6.22 -23.21
CA GLY A 278 30.24 5.20 -23.10
C GLY A 278 29.76 4.70 -24.45
N PHE A 279 29.06 5.56 -25.19
CA PHE A 279 28.40 5.17 -26.44
C PHE A 279 28.39 6.32 -27.45
N ALA A 280 28.73 6.01 -28.70
CA ALA A 280 28.55 6.88 -29.84
C ALA A 280 27.99 6.07 -31.01
N ALA A 281 26.77 6.40 -31.43
CA ALA A 281 26.16 5.80 -32.61
C ALA A 281 25.90 6.81 -33.71
N SER A 282 25.73 6.28 -34.92
CA SER A 282 25.12 7.00 -36.03
C SER A 282 25.90 8.28 -36.35
N MET A 283 25.25 9.45 -36.47
CA MET A 283 25.93 10.71 -36.75
C MET A 283 27.05 11.04 -35.74
N THR A 284 26.93 10.63 -34.47
CA THR A 284 28.00 10.82 -33.48
C THR A 284 29.18 9.89 -33.72
N ALA A 285 28.95 8.66 -34.18
CA ALA A 285 30.03 7.76 -34.61
C ALA A 285 30.77 8.29 -35.84
N VAL A 286 30.07 8.93 -36.78
CA VAL A 286 30.69 9.63 -37.92
C VAL A 286 31.57 10.78 -37.42
N ILE A 287 31.08 11.61 -36.49
CA ILE A 287 31.87 12.70 -35.88
C ILE A 287 33.14 12.15 -35.20
N ALA A 288 33.02 11.11 -34.39
CA ALA A 288 34.15 10.49 -33.71
C ALA A 288 35.17 9.89 -34.69
N THR A 289 34.70 9.23 -35.75
CA THR A 289 35.57 8.63 -36.77
C THR A 289 36.31 9.69 -37.57
N CYS A 290 35.62 10.76 -37.95
CA CYS A 290 36.19 11.84 -38.77
C CYS A 290 36.99 12.88 -37.98
N ALA A 291 37.13 12.72 -36.66
CA ALA A 291 37.97 13.59 -35.85
C ALA A 291 39.45 13.48 -36.26
N GLU A 292 40.21 14.55 -36.00
CA GLU A 292 41.66 14.57 -36.21
C GLU A 292 42.37 13.50 -35.38
N LYS A 293 41.95 13.36 -34.11
CA LYS A 293 42.34 12.27 -33.21
C LYS A 293 41.13 11.89 -32.37
N SER A 294 40.82 10.61 -32.29
CA SER A 294 39.76 10.08 -31.43
C SER A 294 40.25 9.06 -30.42
N PHE A 295 39.61 9.09 -29.25
CA PHE A 295 39.93 8.24 -28.10
C PHE A 295 38.67 7.54 -27.60
N CYS A 296 38.81 6.32 -27.09
CA CYS A 296 37.74 5.65 -26.35
C CYS A 296 38.24 4.74 -25.24
N TYR A 297 37.35 4.37 -24.32
CA TYR A 297 37.64 3.28 -23.38
C TYR A 297 37.47 1.90 -24.07
N PRO A 298 38.11 0.83 -23.54
CA PRO A 298 37.95 -0.54 -24.03
C PRO A 298 36.49 -0.96 -24.23
N ASN A 299 35.65 -0.69 -23.23
CA ASN A 299 34.24 -1.11 -23.24
C ASN A 299 33.29 -0.07 -23.89
N THR A 300 33.82 0.98 -24.52
CA THR A 300 33.02 1.95 -25.26
C THR A 300 32.44 1.29 -26.51
N ILE A 301 31.15 1.53 -26.78
CA ILE A 301 30.49 1.02 -27.97
C ILE A 301 30.43 2.12 -29.03
N ILE A 302 30.94 1.81 -30.22
CA ILE A 302 30.79 2.61 -31.42
C ILE A 302 29.89 1.87 -32.40
N LEU A 303 28.90 2.54 -32.97
CA LEU A 303 27.94 1.92 -33.89
C LEU A 303 27.76 2.77 -35.14
N HIS A 304 28.04 2.18 -36.31
CA HIS A 304 27.71 2.74 -37.61
C HIS A 304 26.55 1.95 -38.23
N HIS A 305 25.60 2.65 -38.85
CA HIS A 305 24.44 2.06 -39.53
C HIS A 305 24.00 2.99 -40.66
N GLN A 306 23.21 2.50 -41.61
CA GLN A 306 22.70 3.34 -42.70
C GLN A 306 21.75 4.43 -42.17
N VAL A 307 21.65 5.55 -42.88
CA VAL A 307 20.72 6.63 -42.50
C VAL A 307 19.29 6.12 -42.43
N SER A 308 18.63 6.36 -41.30
CA SER A 308 17.20 6.16 -41.14
C SER A 308 16.47 7.45 -41.53
N ASN A 309 15.25 7.33 -42.08
CA ASN A 309 14.42 8.49 -42.38
C ASN A 309 12.94 8.17 -42.17
N SER A 310 12.19 9.17 -41.72
CA SER A 310 10.73 9.14 -41.58
C SER A 310 10.15 10.28 -42.37
N VAL A 311 9.48 9.99 -43.50
CA VAL A 311 8.84 11.01 -44.33
C VAL A 311 7.39 10.67 -44.64
N ARG A 312 6.58 11.72 -44.79
CA ARG A 312 5.14 11.65 -45.11
C ARG A 312 4.86 12.49 -46.35
N GLY A 313 4.07 11.97 -47.28
CA GLY A 313 3.74 12.66 -48.53
C GLY A 313 3.17 11.72 -49.59
N ASN A 314 2.90 12.27 -50.78
CA ASN A 314 2.55 11.48 -51.96
C ASN A 314 3.78 10.71 -52.50
N MET A 315 3.58 9.79 -53.45
CA MET A 315 4.66 8.93 -53.94
C MET A 315 5.85 9.70 -54.51
N THR A 316 5.61 10.82 -55.19
CA THR A 316 6.69 11.67 -55.73
C THR A 316 7.53 12.26 -54.60
N VAL A 317 6.88 12.84 -53.57
CA VAL A 317 7.56 13.41 -52.40
C VAL A 317 8.37 12.35 -51.66
N LEU A 318 7.82 11.15 -51.47
CA LEU A 318 8.55 10.04 -50.83
C LEU A 318 9.83 9.70 -51.62
N LYS A 319 9.72 9.57 -52.94
CA LYS A 319 10.85 9.24 -53.81
C LYS A 319 11.94 10.31 -53.76
N GLU A 320 11.55 11.58 -53.91
CA GLU A 320 12.48 12.71 -53.85
C GLU A 320 13.23 12.76 -52.53
N GLN A 321 12.55 12.55 -51.41
CA GLN A 321 13.21 12.53 -50.10
C GLN A 321 14.17 11.35 -49.95
N ILE A 322 13.79 10.15 -50.41
CA ILE A 322 14.66 8.96 -50.31
C ILE A 322 15.96 9.20 -51.06
N GLU A 323 15.89 9.69 -52.31
CA GLU A 323 17.08 10.02 -53.11
C GLU A 323 17.92 11.10 -52.43
N PHE A 324 17.28 12.12 -51.86
CA PHE A 324 18.00 13.19 -51.16
C PHE A 324 18.68 12.71 -49.87
N THR A 325 18.02 11.83 -49.12
CA THR A 325 18.58 11.24 -47.88
C THR A 325 19.75 10.31 -48.20
N LYS A 326 19.68 9.59 -49.33
CA LYS A 326 20.80 8.81 -49.85
C LYS A 326 22.02 9.70 -50.12
N LEU A 327 21.84 10.88 -50.71
CA LEU A 327 22.95 11.83 -50.93
C LEU A 327 23.59 12.29 -49.60
N TRP A 328 22.79 12.51 -48.56
CA TRP A 328 23.30 12.81 -47.22
C TRP A 328 24.18 11.67 -46.67
N PHE A 329 23.66 10.45 -46.74
CA PHE A 329 24.39 9.27 -46.30
C PHE A 329 25.71 9.14 -47.06
N GLU A 330 25.69 9.18 -48.39
CA GLU A 330 26.89 9.09 -49.22
C GLU A 330 27.93 10.14 -48.81
N ARG A 331 27.51 11.38 -48.58
CA ARG A 331 28.41 12.48 -48.19
C ARG A 331 29.05 12.28 -46.82
N MET A 332 28.29 11.78 -45.85
CA MET A 332 28.76 11.63 -44.47
C MET A 332 29.48 10.31 -44.22
N ALA A 333 29.06 9.23 -44.89
CA ALA A 333 29.68 7.91 -44.79
C ALA A 333 30.95 7.77 -45.65
N THR A 334 31.09 8.51 -46.76
CA THR A 334 32.29 8.43 -47.61
C THR A 334 33.59 8.74 -46.84
N PRO A 335 33.68 9.82 -46.03
CA PRO A 335 34.87 10.06 -45.20
C PRO A 335 35.18 8.93 -44.22
N VAL A 336 34.15 8.29 -43.65
CA VAL A 336 34.30 7.13 -42.75
C VAL A 336 34.90 5.95 -43.51
N ALA A 337 34.27 5.55 -44.62
CA ALA A 337 34.76 4.46 -45.49
C ALA A 337 36.20 4.72 -45.97
N LYS A 338 36.52 5.97 -46.34
CA LYS A 338 37.85 6.40 -46.73
C LYS A 338 38.88 6.24 -45.59
N LYS A 339 38.54 6.60 -44.35
CA LYS A 339 39.43 6.42 -43.18
C LYS A 339 39.69 4.93 -42.91
N MET A 340 38.68 4.09 -43.08
CA MET A 340 38.81 2.63 -42.99
C MET A 340 39.71 2.06 -44.11
N GLY A 341 39.65 2.65 -45.30
CA GLY A 341 40.38 2.21 -46.49
C GLY A 341 39.57 1.27 -47.39
N ILE A 342 38.24 1.41 -47.37
CA ILE A 342 37.30 0.61 -48.18
C ILE A 342 36.41 1.53 -49.01
N SER A 343 35.72 0.98 -50.01
CA SER A 343 34.73 1.72 -50.78
C SER A 343 33.46 1.99 -49.95
N LEU A 344 32.65 2.97 -50.37
CA LEU A 344 31.35 3.22 -49.72
C LEU A 344 30.42 2.00 -49.84
N ASP A 345 30.42 1.32 -50.98
CA ASP A 345 29.60 0.12 -51.21
C ASP A 345 30.04 -1.02 -50.31
N ASP A 346 31.35 -1.22 -50.11
CA ASP A 346 31.86 -2.21 -49.16
C ASP A 346 31.52 -1.84 -47.71
N PHE A 347 31.54 -0.55 -47.37
CA PHE A 347 31.14 -0.09 -46.05
C PHE A 347 29.67 -0.39 -45.76
N VAL A 348 28.78 -0.11 -46.71
CA VAL A 348 27.36 -0.49 -46.63
C VAL A 348 27.20 -2.00 -46.57
N LYS A 349 27.90 -2.76 -47.41
CA LYS A 349 27.86 -4.22 -47.39
C LYS A 349 28.23 -4.77 -46.02
N LYS A 350 29.26 -4.20 -45.38
CA LYS A 350 29.71 -4.57 -44.03
C LYS A 350 28.68 -4.30 -42.95
N MET A 351 27.91 -3.22 -43.05
CA MET A 351 26.82 -2.95 -42.13
C MET A 351 25.82 -4.11 -42.09
N TYR A 352 25.50 -4.67 -43.25
CA TYR A 352 24.51 -5.74 -43.41
C TYR A 352 25.11 -7.16 -43.43
N GLU A 353 26.39 -7.34 -43.08
CA GLU A 353 27.02 -8.68 -43.06
C GLU A 353 26.41 -9.59 -41.98
N ASN A 354 25.97 -9.02 -40.86
CA ASN A 354 25.50 -9.79 -39.70
C ASN A 354 23.98 -9.82 -39.53
N ASP A 355 23.30 -8.69 -39.78
CA ASP A 355 21.85 -8.57 -39.63
C ASP A 355 21.22 -7.64 -40.68
N SER A 356 19.89 -7.66 -40.73
CA SER A 356 19.11 -6.84 -41.66
C SER A 356 18.87 -5.41 -41.17
N THR A 357 19.19 -5.07 -39.92
CA THR A 357 19.06 -3.69 -39.45
C THR A 357 20.21 -2.84 -39.99
N GLY A 358 21.35 -3.48 -40.26
CA GLY A 358 22.55 -2.79 -40.71
C GLY A 358 23.29 -2.12 -39.56
N ASP A 359 22.99 -2.52 -38.31
CA ASP A 359 23.63 -1.99 -37.13
C ASP A 359 24.98 -2.66 -36.93
N TRP A 360 26.05 -1.92 -37.21
CA TRP A 360 27.40 -2.42 -37.03
C TRP A 360 28.05 -1.83 -35.78
N GLN A 361 27.89 -2.53 -34.66
CA GLN A 361 28.57 -2.18 -33.41
C GLN A 361 29.95 -2.83 -33.25
N ALA A 362 30.85 -2.11 -32.57
CA ALA A 362 32.14 -2.61 -32.11
C ALA A 362 32.53 -1.98 -30.76
N PHE A 363 33.20 -2.78 -29.92
CA PHE A 363 33.89 -2.28 -28.71
C PHE A 363 35.21 -1.61 -29.06
N GLY A 364 35.85 -0.93 -28.10
CA GLY A 364 36.98 -0.03 -28.33
C GLY A 364 38.14 -0.62 -29.12
N GLU A 365 38.60 -1.84 -28.79
CA GLU A 365 39.69 -2.51 -29.50
C GLU A 365 39.33 -2.76 -30.96
N LYS A 366 38.11 -3.29 -31.18
CA LYS A 366 37.63 -3.57 -32.54
C LYS A 366 37.37 -2.29 -33.32
N ALA A 367 36.84 -1.25 -32.68
CA ALA A 367 36.67 0.07 -33.27
C ALA A 367 38.02 0.67 -33.71
N LYS A 368 39.10 0.43 -32.95
CA LYS A 368 40.46 0.82 -33.34
C LYS A 368 40.98 0.03 -34.55
N GLU A 369 40.79 -1.29 -34.57
CA GLU A 369 41.14 -2.11 -35.74
C GLU A 369 40.42 -1.64 -37.01
N LEU A 370 39.15 -1.26 -36.87
CA LEU A 370 38.32 -0.72 -37.93
C LEU A 370 38.62 0.74 -38.25
N LYS A 371 39.53 1.41 -37.53
CA LYS A 371 39.88 2.84 -37.67
C LYS A 371 38.71 3.80 -37.44
N TRP A 372 37.72 3.39 -36.65
CA TRP A 372 36.66 4.26 -36.15
C TRP A 372 37.15 5.12 -34.99
N ILE A 373 38.06 4.58 -34.19
CA ILE A 373 38.76 5.28 -33.12
C ILE A 373 40.27 5.14 -33.33
N ASP A 374 41.06 6.18 -33.04
CA ASP A 374 42.51 6.12 -33.24
C ASP A 374 43.23 5.45 -32.05
N VAL A 375 42.79 5.73 -30.81
CA VAL A 375 43.46 5.27 -29.58
C VAL A 375 42.44 4.75 -28.55
N VAL A 376 42.69 3.54 -28.03
CA VAL A 376 42.00 3.02 -26.84
C VAL A 376 42.81 3.40 -25.61
N VAL A 377 42.17 3.97 -24.60
CA VAL A 377 42.81 4.47 -23.38
C VAL A 377 42.29 3.72 -22.16
N ASP A 378 43.17 3.33 -21.24
CA ASP A 378 42.77 2.66 -20.00
C ASP A 378 42.33 3.65 -18.92
N ARG A 379 42.90 4.86 -18.95
CA ARG A 379 42.66 5.89 -17.95
C ARG A 379 42.58 7.28 -18.58
N ILE A 380 41.55 8.02 -18.20
CA ILE A 380 41.41 9.44 -18.50
C ILE A 380 41.55 10.23 -17.21
N GLU A 381 42.48 11.18 -17.17
CA GLU A 381 42.60 12.15 -16.10
C GLU A 381 42.01 13.49 -16.54
N GLU A 382 40.89 13.87 -15.93
CA GLU A 382 40.30 15.19 -16.14
C GLU A 382 40.94 16.19 -15.17
N THR A 383 41.80 17.04 -15.71
CA THR A 383 42.44 18.15 -14.98
C THR A 383 41.60 19.43 -15.00
N ALA A 384 40.47 19.40 -15.71
CA ALA A 384 39.42 20.38 -15.59
C ALA A 384 38.77 20.24 -14.21
N VAL A 385 39.19 21.08 -13.26
CA VAL A 385 38.39 21.30 -12.07
C VAL A 385 37.06 21.89 -12.54
N LEU A 386 36.01 21.08 -12.54
CA LEU A 386 34.64 21.52 -12.81
C LEU A 386 34.22 22.45 -11.67
N ASP A 387 34.51 23.74 -11.79
CA ASP A 387 33.88 24.80 -10.97
C ASP A 387 32.38 25.00 -11.37
N MET A 388 31.76 23.98 -11.98
CA MET A 388 30.41 24.01 -12.58
C MET A 388 29.47 22.96 -12.01
N LEU A 389 29.59 22.63 -10.72
CA LEU A 389 28.41 22.22 -9.97
C LEU A 389 28.10 23.37 -9.02
N ALA A 390 27.03 24.10 -9.32
CA ALA A 390 26.39 24.94 -8.33
C ALA A 390 26.24 24.11 -7.04
N PRO A 391 26.40 24.74 -5.84
CA PRO A 391 26.20 24.03 -4.58
C PRO A 391 24.89 23.24 -4.68
N VAL A 392 24.96 21.94 -4.36
CA VAL A 392 23.82 21.02 -4.44
C VAL A 392 22.58 21.76 -3.90
N PRO A 393 21.56 22.04 -4.73
CA PRO A 393 20.41 22.75 -4.24
C PRO A 393 19.80 21.92 -3.12
N THR A 394 19.54 22.56 -1.98
CA THR A 394 18.76 22.00 -0.88
C THR A 394 17.58 21.23 -1.46
N PRO A 395 17.33 19.98 -1.06
CA PRO A 395 16.36 19.11 -1.73
C PRO A 395 14.98 19.75 -1.71
N THR A 396 14.67 20.44 -2.80
CA THR A 396 13.34 20.92 -3.13
C THR A 396 12.76 19.84 -4.02
N ALA A 397 11.52 19.42 -3.76
CA ALA A 397 10.83 18.28 -4.36
C ALA A 397 10.49 18.47 -5.85
N THR A 398 11.50 18.78 -6.65
CA THR A 398 11.46 18.77 -8.11
C THR A 398 12.58 17.83 -8.55
N LEU A 399 12.21 16.80 -9.30
CA LEU A 399 13.14 15.88 -9.96
C LEU A 399 14.33 16.67 -10.53
N PRO A 400 15.58 16.27 -10.27
CA PRO A 400 16.73 16.92 -10.89
C PRO A 400 16.56 16.81 -12.40
N LYS A 401 16.39 17.95 -13.09
CA LYS A 401 16.63 17.99 -14.53
C LYS A 401 18.08 17.53 -14.69
N SER A 402 18.29 16.37 -15.32
CA SER A 402 19.64 15.90 -15.59
C SER A 402 20.38 16.99 -16.36
N ALA A 403 21.66 17.21 -16.07
CA ALA A 403 22.50 18.18 -16.79
C ALA A 403 22.54 17.93 -18.32
N GLN A 404 22.10 16.75 -18.78
CA GLN A 404 21.86 16.41 -20.18
C GLN A 404 20.77 17.28 -20.86
N SER A 405 19.89 17.92 -20.08
CA SER A 405 18.74 18.70 -20.56
C SER A 405 19.09 20.10 -21.06
N GLU A 406 20.23 20.69 -20.69
CA GLU A 406 20.44 22.14 -20.94
C GLU A 406 20.89 22.46 -22.36
N TYR A 407 21.64 21.56 -23.02
CA TYR A 407 22.22 21.83 -24.35
C TYR A 407 21.79 20.84 -25.45
N SER A 408 21.13 19.72 -25.09
CA SER A 408 20.68 18.74 -26.09
C SER A 408 19.46 19.20 -26.88
N GLY A 409 18.68 20.17 -26.37
CA GLY A 409 17.44 20.65 -27.00
C GLY A 409 16.32 19.60 -27.10
N VAL A 410 16.48 18.46 -26.44
CA VAL A 410 15.50 17.38 -26.37
C VAL A 410 14.66 17.55 -25.11
N SER A 411 13.34 17.46 -25.24
CA SER A 411 12.43 17.53 -24.08
C SER A 411 11.97 16.14 -23.66
N ILE A 412 11.91 15.88 -22.35
CA ILE A 412 11.40 14.61 -21.81
C ILE A 412 9.88 14.76 -21.64
N LYS A 413 9.13 13.83 -22.23
CA LYS A 413 7.66 13.76 -22.15
C LYS A 413 7.23 12.36 -21.72
N ALA A 414 5.95 12.22 -21.34
CA ALA A 414 5.34 10.92 -21.07
C ALA A 414 4.22 10.66 -22.07
N ASP A 415 4.10 9.43 -22.55
CA ASP A 415 2.98 9.03 -23.40
C ASP A 415 1.70 8.76 -22.59
N ALA A 416 0.61 8.41 -23.28
CA ALA A 416 -0.68 8.13 -22.64
C ALA A 416 -0.64 6.96 -21.62
N SER A 417 0.39 6.10 -21.69
CA SER A 417 0.63 5.01 -20.75
C SER A 417 1.60 5.39 -19.62
N GLY A 418 2.01 6.66 -19.55
CA GLY A 418 2.96 7.17 -18.55
C GLY A 418 4.42 6.80 -18.82
N ARG A 419 4.75 6.21 -19.98
CA ARG A 419 6.13 5.84 -20.32
C ARG A 419 6.89 7.08 -20.80
N PRO A 420 8.09 7.37 -20.25
CA PRO A 420 8.87 8.51 -20.68
C PRO A 420 9.43 8.29 -22.09
N TYR A 421 9.46 9.35 -22.89
CA TYR A 421 10.10 9.41 -24.20
C TYR A 421 10.78 10.78 -24.39
N TYR A 422 11.73 10.82 -25.31
CA TYR A 422 12.47 12.00 -25.72
C TYR A 422 11.79 12.62 -26.94
N GLU A 423 11.20 13.81 -26.79
CA GLU A 423 10.69 14.58 -27.92
C GLU A 423 11.85 15.34 -28.58
N LEU A 424 12.12 14.98 -29.83
CA LEU A 424 13.08 15.66 -30.70
C LEU A 424 12.49 17.00 -31.17
N PRO A 425 13.31 18.07 -31.25
CA PRO A 425 12.87 19.32 -31.85
C PRO A 425 12.54 19.14 -33.33
N SER A 426 11.78 20.06 -33.91
CA SER A 426 11.61 20.09 -35.37
C SER A 426 12.95 20.42 -36.04
N LEU A 427 13.26 19.73 -37.13
CA LEU A 427 14.44 20.05 -37.94
C LEU A 427 14.25 21.44 -38.55
N SER A 428 15.17 22.37 -38.25
CA SER A 428 15.10 23.74 -38.76
C SER A 428 15.40 23.81 -40.26
N ASN A 429 16.28 22.93 -40.74
CA ASN A 429 16.63 22.79 -42.14
C ASN A 429 15.64 21.82 -42.83
N PRO A 430 14.88 22.27 -43.85
CA PRO A 430 13.91 21.42 -44.55
C PRO A 430 14.57 20.29 -45.34
N PHE A 431 15.88 20.37 -45.56
CA PHE A 431 16.70 19.38 -46.23
C PHE A 431 17.51 18.54 -45.24
N ASP A 432 17.02 18.31 -44.03
CA ASP A 432 17.71 17.50 -43.02
C ASP A 432 17.00 16.15 -42.79
N ALA A 433 17.70 15.24 -42.12
CA ALA A 433 17.17 13.93 -41.72
C ALA A 433 17.66 13.55 -40.32
N TRP A 434 16.89 12.71 -39.64
CA TRP A 434 17.30 12.12 -38.36
C TRP A 434 18.10 10.85 -38.60
N TRP A 435 19.41 10.91 -38.38
CA TRP A 435 20.27 9.73 -38.35
C TRP A 435 20.57 9.37 -36.89
N ILE A 436 19.65 8.64 -36.28
CA ILE A 436 19.67 8.30 -34.85
C ILE A 436 19.48 6.80 -34.65
N TYR A 437 20.24 6.22 -33.72
CA TYR A 437 20.04 4.86 -33.25
C TYR A 437 18.97 4.84 -32.14
N ASP A 438 17.80 4.30 -32.45
CA ASP A 438 16.66 4.22 -31.53
C ASP A 438 15.88 2.91 -31.69
N PRO A 439 16.44 1.77 -31.28
CA PRO A 439 15.78 0.46 -31.43
C PRO A 439 14.51 0.32 -30.58
N HIS A 440 14.31 1.20 -29.60
CA HIS A 440 13.19 1.15 -28.65
C HIS A 440 12.12 2.22 -28.90
N GLY A 441 12.29 3.09 -29.91
CA GLY A 441 11.32 4.15 -30.22
C GLY A 441 11.18 5.20 -29.11
N LEU A 442 12.26 5.44 -28.36
CA LEU A 442 12.30 6.43 -27.28
C LEU A 442 12.40 7.86 -27.82
N TYR A 443 12.96 8.08 -29.01
CA TYR A 443 13.10 9.38 -29.64
C TYR A 443 11.98 9.61 -30.65
N ARG A 444 11.18 10.64 -30.42
CA ARG A 444 9.99 10.95 -31.24
C ARG A 444 10.10 12.35 -31.82
N ALA A 445 10.14 12.45 -33.14
CA ALA A 445 10.00 13.72 -33.85
C ALA A 445 8.53 14.21 -33.82
N ARG A 446 8.34 15.53 -33.83
CA ARG A 446 7.00 16.15 -33.93
C ARG A 446 6.34 15.93 -35.28
#